data_AF-A0A970DCN4-F1
#
_entry.id   AF-A0A970DCN4-F1
#
_cell.length_a   1.000
_cell.length_b   1.000
_cell.length_c   1.000
_cell.angle_alpha   90.00
_cell.angle_beta   90.00
_cell.angle_gamma   90.00
#
_symmetry.space_group_name_H-M   'P 1'
#
loop_
_entity.id
_entity.type
_entity.pdbx_description
1 polymer ?
#
loop_
_entity_poly.entity_id
_entity_poly.type
_entity_poly.pdbx_seq_one_letter_code
_entity_poly.pdbx_strand_id
1 'polypeptide(L)'
;MYKGSKVHFLTAYVEYLLDIGIRSEEYYLGDASRFIRYLLSNVTIEDVNAFIDHCAQTASYKNRLQKTLKRFFMFGNEILAIDNFANLIKTDKSSQ
;
A
#
# COMPACT_ATOMS: atom_id res chain seq x y z
N MET A 1 -23.91 -4.57 -5.54
CA MET A 1 -22.85 -3.70 -6.09
C MET A 1 -22.63 -2.53 -5.15
N TYR A 2 -21.55 -2.53 -4.38
CA TYR A 2 -21.19 -1.43 -3.49
C TYR A 2 -20.74 -0.20 -4.32
N LYS A 3 -21.70 0.64 -4.73
CA LYS A 3 -21.44 2.00 -5.19
C LYS A 3 -21.58 2.93 -3.99
N GLY A 4 -20.48 3.24 -3.30
CA GLY A 4 -20.46 4.38 -2.35
C GLY A 4 -19.54 4.30 -1.15
N SER A 5 -19.14 3.12 -0.68
CA SER A 5 -18.11 3.00 0.36
C SER A 5 -16.72 2.91 -0.29
N LYS A 6 -15.69 3.48 0.33
CA LYS A 6 -14.31 3.23 -0.08
C LYS A 6 -14.05 1.74 0.15
N VAL A 7 -14.15 0.96 -0.92
CA VAL A 7 -13.87 -0.46 -0.87
C VAL A 7 -12.36 -0.62 -0.68
N HIS A 8 -11.97 -1.07 0.52
CA HIS A 8 -10.58 -1.40 0.78
C HIS A 8 -10.23 -2.68 0.02
N PHE A 9 -9.24 -2.60 -0.87
CA PHE A 9 -8.92 -3.64 -1.85
C PHE A 9 -8.83 -5.05 -1.23
N LEU A 10 -8.05 -5.21 -0.15
CA LEU A 10 -7.87 -6.52 0.50
C LEU A 10 -9.15 -7.03 1.17
N THR A 11 -9.93 -6.14 1.78
CA THR A 11 -11.23 -6.51 2.38
C THR A 11 -12.17 -7.04 1.30
N ALA A 12 -12.29 -6.35 0.17
CA ALA A 12 -13.12 -6.83 -0.93
C ALA A 12 -12.63 -8.13 -1.56
N TYR A 13 -11.31 -8.36 -1.61
CA TYR A 13 -10.81 -9.64 -2.11
C TYR A 13 -11.19 -10.79 -1.18
N VAL A 14 -11.08 -10.60 0.14
CA VAL A 14 -11.52 -11.60 1.13
C VAL A 14 -13.04 -11.82 1.02
N GLU A 15 -13.84 -10.75 0.94
CA GLU A 15 -15.29 -10.86 0.72
C GLU A 15 -15.63 -11.62 -0.55
N TYR A 16 -14.93 -11.33 -1.66
CA TYR A 16 -15.11 -12.05 -2.93
C TYR A 16 -14.82 -13.55 -2.79
N LEU A 17 -13.74 -13.94 -2.11
CA LEU A 17 -13.40 -15.34 -1.88
C LEU A 17 -14.50 -16.05 -1.08
N LEU A 18 -15.01 -15.40 -0.03
CA LEU A 18 -16.10 -15.93 0.79
C LEU A 18 -17.39 -16.11 -0.01
N ASP A 19 -17.75 -15.14 -0.85
CA ASP A 19 -18.96 -15.17 -1.68
C ASP A 19 -18.97 -16.34 -2.68
N ILE A 20 -17.79 -16.75 -3.17
CA ILE A 20 -17.65 -17.90 -4.08
C ILE A 20 -17.37 -19.22 -3.35
N GLY A 21 -17.48 -19.23 -2.02
CA GLY A 21 -17.36 -20.42 -1.19
C GLY A 21 -15.91 -20.84 -0.85
N ILE A 22 -14.92 -20.01 -1.17
CA ILE A 22 -13.52 -20.25 -0.83
C ILE A 22 -13.27 -19.76 0.60
N ARG A 23 -13.06 -20.71 1.53
CA ARG A 23 -12.79 -20.43 2.95
C ARG A 23 -11.32 -20.63 3.34
N SER A 24 -10.51 -21.21 2.46
CA SER A 24 -9.08 -21.36 2.69
C SER A 24 -8.36 -20.11 2.22
N GLU A 25 -8.06 -19.22 3.17
CA GLU A 25 -7.30 -17.99 2.92
C GLU A 25 -5.85 -18.30 2.50
N GLU A 26 -5.30 -19.43 2.94
CA GLU A 26 -3.86 -19.69 2.88
C GLU A 26 -3.29 -19.71 1.45
N TYR A 27 -4.04 -20.24 0.48
CA TYR A 27 -3.60 -20.29 -0.92
C TYR A 27 -3.87 -18.97 -1.64
N TYR A 28 -5.13 -18.53 -1.68
CA TYR A 28 -5.54 -17.38 -2.48
C TYR A 28 -5.08 -16.05 -1.89
N LEU A 29 -5.33 -15.82 -0.61
CA LEU A 29 -4.85 -14.62 0.08
C LEU A 29 -3.33 -14.65 0.24
N GLY A 30 -2.76 -15.85 0.45
CA GLY A 30 -1.31 -16.05 0.50
C GLY A 30 -0.61 -15.61 -0.79
N ASP A 31 -1.05 -16.08 -1.95
CA ASP A 31 -0.44 -15.74 -3.23
C ASP A 31 -0.64 -14.26 -3.61
N ALA A 32 -1.84 -13.73 -3.37
CA ALA A 32 -2.09 -12.30 -3.54
C ALA A 32 -1.16 -11.46 -2.63
N SER A 33 -0.97 -11.87 -1.38
CA SER A 33 -0.08 -11.21 -0.43
C SER A 33 1.38 -11.28 -0.87
N ARG A 34 1.85 -12.43 -1.39
CA ARG A 34 3.20 -12.58 -1.94
C ARG A 34 3.42 -11.65 -3.14
N PHE A 35 2.44 -11.57 -4.04
CA PHE A 35 2.52 -10.67 -5.19
C PHE A 35 2.56 -9.19 -4.77
N ILE A 36 1.72 -8.79 -3.83
CA ILE A 36 1.73 -7.41 -3.29
C ILE A 36 3.09 -7.12 -2.63
N ARG A 37 3.64 -8.04 -1.83
CA ARG A 37 4.97 -7.88 -1.23
C ARG A 37 6.05 -7.74 -2.29
N TYR A 38 5.99 -8.50 -3.38
CA TYR A 38 6.89 -8.35 -4.51
C TYR A 38 6.80 -6.93 -5.11
N LEU A 39 5.59 -6.44 -5.41
CA LEU A 39 5.42 -5.08 -5.94
C LEU A 39 5.96 -4.02 -4.98
N LEU A 40 5.63 -4.12 -3.70
CA LEU A 40 6.10 -3.18 -2.68
C LEU A 40 7.62 -3.20 -2.50
N SER A 41 8.25 -4.36 -2.65
CA SER A 41 9.72 -4.49 -2.57
C SER A 41 10.43 -3.78 -3.72
N ASN A 42 9.74 -3.55 -4.84
CA ASN A 42 10.30 -2.93 -6.04
C ASN A 42 9.81 -1.49 -6.26
N VAL A 43 8.96 -0.95 -5.38
CA VAL A 43 8.42 0.41 -5.56
C VAL A 43 9.55 1.45 -5.45
N THR A 44 9.58 2.41 -6.37
CA THR A 44 10.60 3.46 -6.39
C THR A 44 10.10 4.74 -5.75
N ILE A 45 10.99 5.69 -5.47
CA ILE A 45 10.57 7.01 -4.96
C ILE A 45 9.80 7.79 -6.04
N GLU A 46 10.10 7.56 -7.31
CA GLU A 46 9.39 8.10 -8.46
C GLU A 46 7.94 7.61 -8.50
N ASP A 47 7.70 6.32 -8.27
CA ASP A 47 6.34 5.75 -8.18
C ASP A 47 5.53 6.39 -7.04
N VAL A 48 6.17 6.58 -5.88
CA VAL A 48 5.54 7.20 -4.70
C VAL A 48 5.16 8.65 -4.99
N ASN A 49 6.07 9.41 -5.60
CA ASN A 49 5.83 10.81 -5.96
C ASN A 49 4.73 10.94 -7.02
N ALA A 50 4.78 10.10 -8.06
CA ALA A 50 3.75 10.06 -9.10
C ALA A 50 2.37 9.73 -8.51
N PHE A 51 2.29 8.79 -7.56
CA PHE A 51 1.06 8.49 -6.83
C PHE A 51 0.54 9.67 -6.02
N ILE A 52 1.41 10.38 -5.29
CA ILE A 52 1.02 11.55 -4.49
C ILE A 52 0.49 12.66 -5.40
N ASP A 53 1.18 12.95 -6.50
CA ASP A 53 0.79 13.98 -7.45
C ASP A 53 -0.52 13.65 -8.18
N HIS A 54 -0.76 12.37 -8.48
CA HIS A 54 -2.02 11.91 -9.03
C HIS A 54 -3.18 12.10 -8.05
N CYS A 55 -3.01 11.72 -6.78
CA CYS A 55 -4.09 11.73 -5.80
C CYS A 55 -4.39 13.10 -5.18
N ALA A 56 -3.37 13.94 -4.97
CA ALA A 56 -3.48 15.14 -4.16
C ALA A 56 -3.18 16.42 -4.95
N GLN A 57 -4.23 17.14 -5.31
CA GLN A 57 -4.13 18.41 -6.07
C GLN A 57 -3.78 19.63 -5.20
N THR A 58 -3.86 19.50 -3.87
CA THR A 58 -3.56 20.60 -2.93
C THR A 58 -2.36 20.26 -2.06
N ALA A 59 -1.57 21.27 -1.69
CA ALA A 59 -0.41 21.11 -0.81
C ALA A 59 -0.78 20.48 0.54
N SER A 60 -1.92 20.87 1.13
CA SER A 60 -2.42 20.28 2.38
C SER A 60 -2.69 18.79 2.25
N TYR A 61 -3.30 18.35 1.14
CA TYR A 61 -3.55 16.94 0.91
C TYR A 61 -2.25 16.17 0.62
N LYS A 62 -1.33 16.74 -0.18
CA LYS A 62 -0.01 16.13 -0.43
C LYS A 62 0.73 15.87 0.89
N ASN A 63 0.81 16.87 1.76
CA ASN A 63 1.45 16.77 3.08
C ASN A 63 0.80 15.69 3.96
N ARG A 64 -0.53 15.61 3.96
CA ARG A 64 -1.26 14.57 4.70
C ARG A 64 -0.97 13.18 4.14
N LEU A 65 -0.99 13.02 2.82
CA LEU A 65 -0.78 11.75 2.13
C LEU A 65 0.65 11.24 2.34
N GLN A 66 1.65 12.10 2.22
CA GLN A 66 3.05 11.80 2.55
C GLN A 66 3.19 11.29 3.98
N LYS A 67 2.58 11.96 4.97
CA LYS A 67 2.61 11.53 6.37
C LYS A 67 1.98 10.15 6.57
N THR A 68 0.87 9.87 5.89
CA THR A 68 0.21 8.55 5.99
C THR A 68 1.01 7.44 5.31
N LEU A 69 1.62 7.72 4.15
CA LEU A 69 2.49 6.77 3.45
C LEU A 69 3.75 6.47 4.25
N LYS A 70 4.35 7.47 4.91
CA LYS A 70 5.49 7.26 5.80
C LYS A 70 5.20 6.25 6.91
N ARG A 71 4.02 6.34 7.54
CA ARG A 71 3.59 5.35 8.54
C ARG A 71 3.41 3.96 7.94
N PHE A 72 2.87 3.87 6.72
CA PHE A 72 2.73 2.60 6.01
C PHE A 72 4.10 1.99 5.66
N PHE A 73 5.07 2.79 5.21
CA PHE A 73 6.43 2.33 4.94
C PHE A 73 7.15 1.86 6.20
N MET A 74 6.97 2.56 7.33
CA MET A 74 7.50 2.10 8.62
C MET A 74 6.92 0.73 8.98
N PHE A 75 5.59 0.57 8.88
CA PHE A 75 4.94 -0.72 9.11
C PHE A 75 5.48 -1.82 8.18
N GLY A 76 5.61 -1.56 6.88
CA GLY A 76 6.10 -2.56 5.94
C GLY A 76 7.57 -2.94 6.19
N ASN A 77 8.39 -2.01 6.66
CA ASN A 77 9.76 -2.30 7.06
C ASN A 77 9.81 -3.11 8.37
N GLU A 78 9.12 -2.64 9.42
CA GLU A 78 9.21 -3.20 10.77
C GLU A 78 8.48 -4.54 10.93
N ILE A 79 7.31 -4.69 10.31
CA ILE A 79 6.44 -5.85 10.52
C ILE A 79 6.51 -6.82 9.35
N LEU A 80 6.71 -6.32 8.13
CA LEU A 80 6.69 -7.15 6.93
C LEU A 80 8.08 -7.45 6.36
N ALA A 81 9.15 -6.87 6.92
CA ALA A 81 10.53 -7.00 6.47
C ALA A 81 10.73 -6.66 4.98
N ILE A 82 10.08 -5.58 4.51
CA ILE A 82 10.25 -5.04 3.16
C ILE A 82 11.35 -3.98 3.20
N ASP A 83 12.61 -4.40 3.02
CA ASP A 83 13.80 -3.56 3.24
C ASP A 83 13.85 -2.28 2.38
N ASN A 84 13.28 -2.33 1.17
CA ASN A 84 13.23 -1.18 0.28
C ASN A 84 12.51 0.04 0.89
N PHE A 85 11.58 -0.19 1.82
CA PHE A 85 10.86 0.89 2.49
C PHE A 85 11.75 1.76 3.39
N ALA A 86 12.83 1.19 3.95
CA ALA A 86 13.81 1.99 4.68
C ALA A 86 14.49 3.03 3.78
N ASN A 87 14.68 2.72 2.49
CA ASN A 87 15.27 3.65 1.52
C ASN A 87 14.29 4.78 1.20
N LEU A 88 13.02 4.46 0.99
CA LEU A 88 11.95 5.45 0.73
C LEU A 88 11.76 6.43 1.89
N ILE A 89 11.94 5.97 3.13
CA ILE A 89 11.86 6.82 4.33
C ILE A 89 13.07 7.78 4.44
N LYS A 90 14.26 7.34 4.00
CA LYS A 90 15.50 8.13 4.12
C LYS A 90 15.57 9.28 3.12
N THR A 91 15.09 9.07 1.89
CA THR A 91 15.07 10.10 0.82
C THR A 91 14.24 11.33 1.17
N ASP A 92 13.27 11.22 2.08
CA ASP A 92 12.46 12.34 2.61
C ASP A 92 13.29 13.30 3.49
N LYS A 93 14.39 12.83 4.10
CA LYS A 93 15.24 13.64 5.00
C LYS A 93 16.31 14.46 4.29
N SER A 94 16.63 14.12 3.04
CA SER A 94 17.67 14.80 2.23
C SER A 94 17.13 15.99 1.41
N SER A 95 15.83 16.27 1.48
CA SER A 95 15.16 17.37 0.76
C SER A 95 14.61 18.47 1.69
N GLN A 96 15.09 18.53 2.94
CA GLN A 96 14.78 19.60 3.91
C GLN A 96 16.00 20.46 4.19
#